data_AF-A0AAV0JGV2-F1
#
_entry.id   AF-A0AAV0JGV2-F1
#
_cell.length_a   1.000
_cell.length_b   1.000
_cell.length_c   1.000
_cell.angle_alpha   90.00
_cell.angle_beta   90.00
_cell.angle_gamma   90.00
#
_symmetry.space_group_name_H-M   'P 1'
#
loop_
_entity.id
_entity.type
_entity.pdbx_description
1 polymer ?
#
loop_
_entity_poly.entity_id
_entity_poly.type
_entity_poly.pdbx_seq_one_letter_code
_entity_poly.pdbx_strand_id
1 'polypeptide(L)'
;MEDASKAIVLFYLVGVILLGANADPVEDKQALLDFIAKFHHSRALNWNESSSLCNEWTGITCNEDGSRVISVRLPGVGFQGPIPPNTLSRLSALQVLSLRSNGITGEFPSDLYTLKNLSFLYLQDASNKLVFFDGCNYAFDLEDLLRASAEVLGKGTFGMAYKAILEDATTVVVKRLKEVGAGKRDFEQQMDIVGGIRHENVVELKAYYFSKDEKLMVCDYYARGSVSAMLHAKRGHERVPLDWETRMQIAIGAACGISCIHQANGGKFVHGNIKSSNIFLNPTTGYGCVSDVGLSAVMSALAPPISRAAGYRAPEVTDTRKATQASDVYSFGVVLLELLTGKSPIHTTGGDEIIHLVRWVHSVVREEWTAEVFDVELLRYPNIEEEMVEMLQIAMSCVVRVPDQRPKMDEVVKLLEGVRARDTENRGSTGTSTPQMASTPVAAPPPLES
;
A
#
# COMPACT_ATOMS: atom_id res chain seq x y z
N MET A 1 -52.61 6.06 -59.25
CA MET A 1 -51.93 4.95 -58.55
C MET A 1 -50.55 5.45 -58.16
N GLU A 2 -50.41 6.49 -57.35
CA GLU A 2 -50.95 6.66 -55.99
C GLU A 2 -50.45 5.54 -55.08
N ASP A 3 -49.30 5.78 -54.45
CA ASP A 3 -49.16 5.57 -53.00
C ASP A 3 -47.90 6.28 -52.49
N ALA A 4 -48.14 7.43 -51.87
CA ALA A 4 -47.19 8.07 -50.98
C ALA A 4 -47.97 8.69 -49.80
N SER A 5 -47.44 8.44 -48.60
CA SER A 5 -47.70 9.16 -47.35
C SER A 5 -48.96 8.79 -46.54
N LYS A 6 -48.72 8.19 -45.37
CA LYS A 6 -49.26 8.53 -44.02
C LYS A 6 -48.78 7.43 -43.05
N ALA A 7 -47.79 7.71 -42.21
CA ALA A 7 -47.93 8.34 -40.89
C ALA A 7 -48.11 7.31 -39.75
N ILE A 8 -47.06 7.21 -38.92
CA ILE A 8 -47.13 7.20 -37.45
C ILE A 8 -48.00 6.11 -36.81
N VAL A 9 -47.39 4.97 -36.49
CA VAL A 9 -47.53 4.34 -35.16
C VAL A 9 -46.19 3.70 -34.80
N LEU A 10 -45.28 4.52 -34.30
CA LEU A 10 -44.12 4.03 -33.55
C LEU A 10 -44.67 3.55 -32.20
N PHE A 11 -45.00 2.26 -32.10
CA PHE A 11 -45.22 1.62 -30.81
C PHE A 11 -43.89 1.71 -30.06
N TYR A 12 -43.81 2.70 -29.17
CA TYR A 12 -42.80 2.78 -28.12
C TYR A 12 -42.91 1.53 -27.27
N LEU A 13 -42.17 0.49 -27.64
CA LEU A 13 -41.74 -0.53 -26.72
C LEU A 13 -40.60 0.11 -25.91
N VAL A 14 -40.98 1.01 -24.99
CA VAL A 14 -40.17 1.27 -23.81
C VAL A 14 -40.28 -0.02 -23.00
N GLY A 15 -39.51 -1.03 -23.42
CA GLY A 15 -39.04 -2.04 -22.52
C GLY A 15 -38.25 -1.28 -21.48
N VAL A 16 -38.92 -0.98 -20.37
CA VAL A 16 -38.28 -0.61 -19.13
C VAL A 16 -37.30 -1.74 -18.84
N ILE A 17 -36.04 -1.56 -19.24
CA ILE A 17 -34.94 -2.24 -18.58
C ILE A 17 -34.95 -1.62 -17.20
N LEU A 18 -35.73 -2.22 -16.29
CA LEU A 18 -35.47 -2.16 -14.88
C LEU A 18 -34.06 -2.74 -14.74
N LEU A 19 -33.05 -1.86 -14.83
CA LEU A 19 -31.87 -2.06 -14.02
C LEU A 19 -32.42 -2.12 -12.61
N GLY A 20 -32.56 -3.34 -12.09
CA GLY A 20 -32.91 -3.57 -10.70
C GLY A 20 -31.82 -2.96 -9.85
N ALA A 21 -31.93 -1.67 -9.57
CA ALA A 21 -31.39 -1.12 -8.36
C ALA A 21 -32.20 -1.80 -7.25
N ASN A 22 -31.66 -2.90 -6.71
CA ASN A 22 -32.22 -3.52 -5.52
C ASN A 22 -32.32 -2.41 -4.48
N ALA A 23 -33.54 -2.03 -4.13
CA ALA A 23 -33.77 -1.05 -3.10
C ALA A 23 -33.22 -1.64 -1.80
N ASP A 24 -32.31 -0.92 -1.15
CA ASP A 24 -31.77 -1.33 0.14
C ASP A 24 -32.90 -1.67 1.12
N PRO A 25 -32.73 -2.71 1.97
CA PRO A 25 -33.75 -3.08 2.94
C PRO A 25 -33.88 -2.02 4.02
N VAL A 26 -34.84 -1.09 3.86
CA VAL A 26 -34.97 0.13 4.68
C VAL A 26 -35.09 -0.19 6.17
N GLU A 27 -35.88 -1.20 6.54
CA GLU A 27 -36.06 -1.60 7.94
C GLU A 27 -34.80 -2.23 8.53
N ASP A 28 -34.15 -3.13 7.80
CA ASP A 28 -32.90 -3.77 8.25
C ASP A 28 -31.77 -2.72 8.36
N LYS A 29 -31.74 -1.74 7.45
CA LYS A 29 -30.80 -0.60 7.46
C LYS A 29 -30.96 0.24 8.72
N GLN A 30 -32.18 0.65 9.05
CA GLN A 30 -32.45 1.39 10.29
C GLN A 30 -32.10 0.57 11.53
N ALA A 31 -32.36 -0.75 11.51
CA ALA A 31 -32.04 -1.62 12.62
C ALA A 31 -30.54 -1.66 12.95
N LEU A 32 -29.71 -1.69 11.90
CA LEU A 32 -28.25 -1.70 12.00
C LEU A 32 -27.68 -0.33 12.37
N LEU A 33 -28.23 0.79 11.85
CA LEU A 33 -27.82 2.13 12.26
C LEU A 33 -28.11 2.36 13.76
N ASP A 34 -29.29 1.95 14.23
CA ASP A 34 -29.64 2.01 15.65
C ASP A 34 -28.70 1.13 16.51
N PHE A 35 -28.24 -0.01 15.99
CA PHE A 35 -27.31 -0.90 16.68
C PHE A 35 -25.97 -0.20 16.92
N ILE A 36 -25.34 0.36 15.88
CA ILE A 36 -24.04 1.03 16.04
C ILE A 36 -24.14 2.34 16.81
N ALA A 37 -25.26 3.06 16.72
CA ALA A 37 -25.47 4.30 17.47
C ALA A 37 -25.58 4.03 18.98
N LYS A 38 -26.06 2.86 19.39
CA LYS A 38 -26.29 2.48 20.79
C LYS A 38 -25.17 1.62 21.39
N PHE A 39 -24.35 0.96 20.58
CA PHE A 39 -23.29 0.09 21.06
C PHE A 39 -21.94 0.80 21.03
N HIS A 40 -21.33 1.03 22.19
CA HIS A 40 -20.00 1.61 22.24
C HIS A 40 -18.97 0.74 21.50
N HIS A 41 -18.19 1.34 20.60
CA HIS A 41 -17.16 0.68 19.80
C HIS A 41 -15.97 1.60 19.53
N SER A 42 -14.78 1.03 19.38
CA SER A 42 -13.57 1.82 19.09
C SER A 42 -13.35 2.07 17.59
N ARG A 43 -13.75 1.12 16.72
CA ARG A 43 -13.56 1.24 15.27
C ARG A 43 -14.82 1.73 14.58
N ALA A 44 -14.71 2.85 13.85
CA ALA A 44 -15.76 3.29 12.95
C ALA A 44 -16.02 2.27 11.84
N LEU A 45 -17.29 1.92 11.61
CA LEU A 45 -17.73 1.13 10.47
C LEU A 45 -18.13 2.07 9.33
N ASN A 46 -18.05 1.60 8.09
CA ASN A 46 -18.44 2.37 6.90
C ASN A 46 -19.97 2.40 6.67
N TRP A 47 -20.76 2.17 7.72
CA TRP A 47 -22.21 2.13 7.67
C TRP A 47 -22.75 3.56 7.61
N ASN A 48 -23.44 3.90 6.53
CA ASN A 48 -23.91 5.26 6.26
C ASN A 48 -25.29 5.24 5.57
N GLU A 49 -26.15 6.19 5.92
CA GLU A 49 -27.50 6.32 5.33
C GLU A 49 -27.47 6.42 3.80
N SER A 50 -26.46 7.07 3.24
CA SER A 50 -26.37 7.32 1.80
C SER A 50 -25.72 6.20 0.97
N SER A 51 -25.05 5.22 1.59
CA SER A 51 -24.41 4.10 0.88
C SER A 51 -25.29 2.87 0.80
N SER A 52 -25.08 2.00 -0.19
CA SER A 52 -25.85 0.76 -0.30
C SER A 52 -25.44 -0.25 0.78
N LEU A 53 -26.40 -0.69 1.59
CA LEU A 53 -26.14 -1.62 2.68
C LEU A 53 -25.63 -2.97 2.18
N CYS A 54 -26.26 -3.57 1.15
CA CYS A 54 -25.93 -4.93 0.72
C CYS A 54 -24.61 -5.02 -0.05
N ASN A 55 -24.14 -3.91 -0.60
CA ASN A 55 -22.99 -3.88 -1.51
C ASN A 55 -21.75 -3.22 -0.90
N GLU A 56 -21.93 -2.29 0.06
CA GLU A 56 -20.82 -1.50 0.58
C GLU A 56 -20.55 -1.74 2.07
N TRP A 57 -21.56 -2.10 2.87
CA TRP A 57 -21.39 -2.12 4.32
C TRP A 57 -20.54 -3.30 4.80
N THR A 58 -19.51 -2.96 5.56
CA THR A 58 -18.60 -3.90 6.22
C THR A 58 -19.37 -4.89 7.09
N GLY A 59 -19.13 -6.18 6.86
CA GLY A 59 -19.67 -7.25 7.71
C GLY A 59 -21.13 -7.61 7.47
N ILE A 60 -21.75 -7.07 6.42
CA ILE A 60 -23.14 -7.35 6.06
C ILE A 60 -23.22 -8.26 4.84
N THR A 61 -24.12 -9.24 4.88
CA THR A 61 -24.49 -10.03 3.70
C THR A 61 -26.01 -10.10 3.60
N CYS A 62 -26.53 -9.76 2.43
CA CYS A 62 -27.94 -9.90 2.09
C CYS A 62 -28.22 -11.21 1.36
N ASN A 63 -29.49 -11.60 1.32
CA ASN A 63 -29.97 -12.68 0.47
C ASN A 63 -29.82 -12.35 -1.04
N GLU A 64 -30.04 -13.35 -1.90
CA GLU A 64 -29.79 -13.24 -3.35
C GLU A 64 -30.55 -12.10 -4.03
N ASP A 65 -31.77 -11.79 -3.57
CA ASP A 65 -32.59 -10.69 -4.11
C ASP A 65 -32.30 -9.33 -3.45
N GLY A 66 -31.36 -9.27 -2.50
CA GLY A 66 -30.97 -8.05 -1.77
C GLY A 66 -32.07 -7.50 -0.84
N SER A 67 -33.18 -8.22 -0.67
CA SER A 67 -34.35 -7.71 0.04
C SER A 67 -34.19 -7.73 1.55
N ARG A 68 -33.27 -8.55 2.10
CA ARG A 68 -33.11 -8.78 3.55
C ARG A 68 -31.67 -9.07 3.95
N VAL A 69 -31.29 -8.66 5.16
CA VAL A 69 -30.01 -9.04 5.78
C VAL A 69 -30.08 -10.44 6.35
N ILE A 70 -29.14 -11.30 5.92
CA ILE A 70 -29.04 -12.70 6.37
C ILE A 70 -27.81 -12.96 7.23
N SER A 71 -26.78 -12.11 7.16
CA SER A 71 -25.55 -12.28 7.93
C SER A 71 -25.05 -10.94 8.43
N VAL A 72 -24.71 -10.89 9.73
CA VAL A 72 -23.96 -9.81 10.36
C VAL A 72 -22.73 -10.42 11.01
N ARG A 73 -21.55 -10.14 10.45
CA ARG A 73 -20.25 -10.59 10.97
C ARG A 73 -19.40 -9.37 11.27
N LEU A 74 -19.20 -9.07 12.55
CA LEU A 74 -18.44 -7.93 13.04
C LEU A 74 -17.42 -8.35 14.11
N PRO A 75 -16.51 -9.29 13.78
CA PRO A 75 -15.50 -9.71 14.73
C PRO A 75 -14.52 -8.56 15.03
N GLY A 76 -14.18 -8.37 16.31
CA GLY A 76 -13.06 -7.49 16.68
C GLY A 76 -13.21 -6.01 16.33
N VAL A 77 -14.44 -5.51 16.15
CA VAL A 77 -14.76 -4.08 15.96
C VAL A 77 -14.45 -3.24 17.21
N GLY A 78 -14.30 -3.90 18.37
CA GLY A 78 -14.03 -3.25 19.64
C GLY A 78 -15.31 -2.84 20.37
N PHE A 79 -16.42 -3.55 20.14
CA PHE A 79 -17.64 -3.36 20.92
C PHE A 79 -17.39 -3.61 22.41
N GLN A 80 -17.92 -2.75 23.27
CA GLN A 80 -17.77 -2.87 24.72
C GLN A 80 -19.12 -2.66 25.42
N GLY A 81 -19.41 -3.51 26.40
CA GLY A 81 -20.68 -3.44 27.15
C GLY A 81 -21.73 -4.45 26.68
N PRO A 82 -22.99 -4.30 27.15
CA PRO A 82 -24.10 -5.15 26.75
C PRO A 82 -24.58 -4.86 25.32
N ILE A 83 -25.00 -5.93 24.63
CA ILE A 83 -25.60 -5.83 23.29
C ILE A 83 -26.91 -5.02 23.41
N PRO A 84 -27.10 -3.92 22.65
CA PRO A 84 -28.31 -3.10 22.76
C PRO A 84 -29.58 -3.88 22.37
N PRO A 85 -30.60 -3.98 23.25
CA PRO A 85 -31.86 -4.63 22.91
C PRO A 85 -32.63 -3.80 21.87
N ASN A 86 -33.58 -4.44 21.19
CA ASN A 86 -34.44 -3.89 20.14
C ASN A 86 -33.67 -3.31 18.95
N THR A 87 -32.51 -3.88 18.63
CA THR A 87 -31.70 -3.48 17.48
C THR A 87 -31.59 -4.62 16.47
N LEU A 88 -30.65 -5.54 16.69
CA LEU A 88 -30.39 -6.71 15.84
C LEU A 88 -31.57 -7.70 15.77
N SER A 89 -32.45 -7.71 16.78
CA SER A 89 -33.67 -8.54 16.78
C SER A 89 -34.68 -8.15 15.69
N ARG A 90 -34.57 -6.95 15.10
CA ARG A 90 -35.41 -6.52 13.98
C ARG A 90 -35.01 -7.16 12.65
N LEU A 91 -33.82 -7.75 12.56
CA LEU A 91 -33.33 -8.44 11.36
C LEU A 91 -33.99 -9.82 11.24
N SER A 92 -35.28 -9.85 10.90
CA SER A 92 -36.09 -11.09 10.95
C SER A 92 -35.65 -12.21 10.00
N ALA A 93 -34.82 -11.92 8.99
CA ALA A 93 -34.23 -12.93 8.11
C ALA A 93 -32.81 -13.38 8.55
N LEU A 94 -32.28 -12.86 9.65
CA LEU A 94 -30.90 -13.10 10.08
C LEU A 94 -30.64 -14.58 10.35
N GLN A 95 -29.60 -15.12 9.72
CA GLN A 95 -29.17 -16.51 9.82
C GLN A 95 -27.84 -16.63 10.59
N VAL A 96 -26.95 -15.65 10.43
CA VAL A 96 -25.64 -15.63 11.07
C VAL A 96 -25.44 -14.33 11.82
N LEU A 97 -25.14 -14.42 13.13
CA LEU A 97 -24.69 -13.31 13.95
C LEU A 97 -23.33 -13.65 14.56
N SER A 98 -22.29 -12.93 14.14
CA SER A 98 -20.95 -13.04 14.71
C SER A 98 -20.51 -11.70 15.27
N LEU A 99 -20.42 -11.60 16.59
CA LEU A 99 -19.84 -10.48 17.33
C LEU A 99 -18.62 -10.95 18.14
N ARG A 100 -17.97 -12.03 17.72
CA ARG A 100 -16.78 -12.61 18.40
C ARG A 100 -15.66 -11.59 18.55
N SER A 101 -14.70 -11.88 19.43
CA SER A 101 -13.52 -11.04 19.61
C SER A 101 -13.83 -9.59 20.04
N ASN A 102 -14.98 -9.33 20.66
CA ASN A 102 -15.36 -8.04 21.22
C ASN A 102 -15.43 -8.08 22.76
N GLY A 103 -15.41 -6.93 23.42
CA GLY A 103 -15.54 -6.77 24.87
C GLY A 103 -16.98 -6.79 25.35
N ILE A 104 -17.77 -7.73 24.84
CA ILE A 104 -19.19 -7.87 25.17
C ILE A 104 -19.31 -8.35 26.63
N THR A 105 -20.15 -7.67 27.40
CA THR A 105 -20.43 -7.97 28.80
C THR A 105 -21.92 -7.93 29.06
N GLY A 106 -22.39 -8.36 30.23
CA GLY A 106 -23.83 -8.37 30.54
C GLY A 106 -24.58 -9.56 29.96
N GLU A 107 -25.90 -9.54 30.11
CA GLU A 107 -26.78 -10.64 29.68
C GLU A 107 -27.04 -10.61 28.17
N PHE A 108 -27.28 -11.79 27.59
CA PHE A 108 -27.68 -11.89 26.20
C PHE A 108 -29.13 -11.39 26.02
N PRO A 109 -29.39 -10.42 25.12
CA PRO A 109 -30.72 -9.80 24.99
C PRO A 109 -31.82 -10.80 24.65
N SER A 110 -32.91 -10.77 25.42
CA SER A 110 -33.98 -11.76 25.28
C SER A 110 -34.77 -11.66 23.98
N ASP A 111 -34.79 -10.48 23.37
CA ASP A 111 -35.39 -10.22 22.07
C ASP A 111 -34.65 -10.92 20.92
N LEU A 112 -33.36 -11.24 21.06
CA LEU A 112 -32.63 -12.03 20.07
C LEU A 112 -33.07 -13.50 20.01
N TYR A 113 -33.67 -14.04 21.08
CA TYR A 113 -34.27 -15.38 21.05
C TYR A 113 -35.46 -15.48 20.09
N THR A 114 -36.01 -14.36 19.62
CA THR A 114 -37.14 -14.33 18.68
C THR A 114 -36.73 -14.59 17.23
N LEU A 115 -35.44 -14.54 16.92
CA LEU A 115 -34.90 -14.73 15.57
C LEU A 115 -34.95 -16.21 15.16
N LYS A 116 -36.05 -16.62 14.51
CA LYS A 116 -36.29 -18.02 14.13
C LYS A 116 -35.32 -18.58 13.08
N ASN A 117 -34.73 -17.70 12.27
CA ASN A 117 -33.82 -18.11 11.20
C ASN A 117 -32.36 -18.17 11.66
N LEU A 118 -32.05 -17.67 12.87
CA LEU A 118 -30.69 -17.59 13.37
C LEU A 118 -30.15 -19.01 13.63
N SER A 119 -29.21 -19.41 12.78
CA SER A 119 -28.61 -20.75 12.80
C SER A 119 -27.22 -20.73 13.43
N PHE A 120 -26.53 -19.59 13.37
CA PHE A 120 -25.17 -19.45 13.88
C PHE A 120 -25.02 -18.18 14.73
N LEU A 121 -24.57 -18.35 15.97
CA LEU A 121 -24.36 -17.28 16.94
C LEU A 121 -22.95 -17.39 17.53
N TYR A 122 -22.09 -16.41 17.24
CA TYR A 122 -20.71 -16.35 17.74
C TYR A 122 -20.51 -15.09 18.59
N LEU A 123 -20.36 -15.25 19.91
CA LEU A 123 -20.24 -14.12 20.84
C LEU A 123 -18.90 -14.04 21.57
N GLN A 124 -18.10 -15.11 21.56
CA GLN A 124 -16.85 -15.16 22.32
C GLN A 124 -15.74 -15.88 21.56
N ASP A 125 -14.57 -15.23 21.48
CA ASP A 125 -13.27 -15.88 21.64
C ASP A 125 -12.27 -14.81 22.12
N ALA A 126 -11.77 -14.97 23.35
CA ALA A 126 -10.78 -14.04 23.93
C ALA A 126 -9.35 -14.56 23.76
N SER A 127 -9.18 -15.83 23.38
CA SER A 127 -7.89 -16.43 23.10
C SER A 127 -7.71 -16.50 21.60
N ASN A 128 -6.68 -15.84 21.06
CA ASN A 128 -6.36 -15.82 19.63
C ASN A 128 -7.13 -14.81 18.76
N LYS A 129 -7.39 -13.62 19.30
CA LYS A 129 -7.96 -12.50 18.53
C LYS A 129 -6.96 -11.85 17.58
N LEU A 130 -7.38 -11.62 16.33
CA LEU A 130 -6.77 -10.66 15.41
C LEU A 130 -7.10 -9.23 15.88
N VAL A 131 -6.07 -8.42 16.13
CA VAL A 131 -6.20 -7.04 16.63
C VAL A 131 -6.13 -6.09 15.45
N PHE A 132 -7.22 -5.38 15.19
CA PHE A 132 -7.31 -4.40 14.11
C PHE A 132 -7.06 -2.98 14.63
N PHE A 133 -6.44 -2.16 13.79
CA PHE A 133 -6.26 -0.73 14.04
C PHE A 133 -7.48 0.09 13.61
N ASP A 134 -7.61 1.28 14.18
CA ASP A 134 -8.71 2.19 13.88
C ASP A 134 -8.76 2.56 12.40
N GLY A 135 -9.96 2.79 11.85
CA GLY A 135 -10.14 3.10 10.42
C GLY A 135 -9.93 1.91 9.46
N CYS A 136 -9.68 0.71 9.98
CA CYS A 136 -9.76 -0.51 9.18
C CYS A 136 -11.23 -0.90 8.96
N ASN A 137 -11.62 -1.15 7.71
CA ASN A 137 -13.00 -1.50 7.33
C ASN A 137 -13.18 -3.02 7.16
N TYR A 138 -12.21 -3.82 7.60
CA TYR A 138 -12.30 -5.28 7.50
C TYR A 138 -13.13 -5.88 8.63
N ALA A 139 -13.94 -6.88 8.26
CA ALA A 139 -14.79 -7.64 9.16
C ALA A 139 -14.59 -9.14 8.99
N PHE A 140 -13.34 -9.57 9.19
CA PHE A 140 -12.96 -10.97 9.28
C PHE A 140 -12.13 -11.19 10.55
N ASP A 141 -12.01 -12.44 11.00
CA ASP A 141 -11.14 -12.80 12.12
C ASP A 141 -10.03 -13.78 11.70
N LEU A 142 -9.36 -14.39 12.68
CA LEU A 142 -8.31 -15.35 12.42
C LEU A 142 -8.80 -16.60 11.69
N GLU A 143 -9.97 -17.14 12.03
CA GLU A 143 -10.50 -18.34 11.39
C GLU A 143 -10.81 -18.11 9.91
N ASP A 144 -11.45 -16.98 9.60
CA ASP A 144 -11.70 -16.56 8.22
C ASP A 144 -10.36 -16.44 7.46
N LEU A 145 -9.34 -15.85 8.09
CA LEU A 145 -8.00 -15.70 7.51
C LEU A 145 -7.29 -17.04 7.28
N LEU A 146 -7.48 -18.02 8.17
CA LEU A 146 -6.89 -19.36 8.04
C LEU A 146 -7.59 -20.22 6.99
N ARG A 147 -8.87 -19.95 6.71
CA ARG A 147 -9.66 -20.59 5.63
C ARG A 147 -9.42 -19.95 4.26
N ALA A 148 -8.93 -18.71 4.22
CA ALA A 148 -8.69 -17.96 2.99
C ALA A 148 -7.75 -18.71 2.04
N SER A 149 -8.01 -18.59 0.73
CA SER A 149 -7.06 -19.06 -0.27
C SER A 149 -5.79 -18.22 -0.20
N ALA A 150 -4.62 -18.86 -0.24
CA ALA A 150 -3.35 -18.17 -0.02
C ALA A 150 -2.30 -18.52 -1.07
N GLU A 151 -1.67 -17.48 -1.63
CA GLU A 151 -0.53 -17.57 -2.54
C GLU A 151 0.74 -17.05 -1.85
N VAL A 152 1.86 -17.75 -2.01
CA VAL A 152 3.15 -17.31 -1.46
C VAL A 152 3.70 -16.15 -2.30
N LEU A 153 3.81 -14.96 -1.71
CA LEU A 153 4.42 -13.80 -2.35
C LEU A 153 5.95 -13.84 -2.25
N GLY A 154 6.49 -14.36 -1.15
CA GLY A 154 7.93 -14.58 -1.02
C GLY A 154 8.48 -14.63 0.40
N LYS A 155 9.78 -14.97 0.49
CA LYS A 155 10.55 -15.00 1.74
C LYS A 155 11.31 -13.69 1.94
N GLY A 156 10.87 -12.89 2.91
CA GLY A 156 11.49 -11.64 3.32
C GLY A 156 12.54 -11.80 4.43
N THR A 157 13.05 -10.66 4.93
CA THR A 157 14.02 -10.60 6.05
C THR A 157 13.44 -11.19 7.33
N PHE A 158 12.16 -10.94 7.58
CA PHE A 158 11.50 -11.22 8.88
C PHE A 158 10.46 -12.33 8.80
N GLY A 159 10.42 -13.12 7.73
CA GLY A 159 9.45 -14.20 7.59
C GLY A 159 8.93 -14.40 6.16
N MET A 160 7.71 -14.91 6.05
CA MET A 160 7.04 -15.19 4.78
C MET A 160 5.84 -14.25 4.59
N ALA A 161 5.63 -13.79 3.36
CA ALA A 161 4.46 -13.02 2.97
C ALA A 161 3.54 -13.87 2.08
N TYR A 162 2.23 -13.79 2.35
CA TYR A 162 1.18 -14.48 1.63
C TYR A 162 0.15 -13.47 1.15
N LYS A 163 -0.34 -13.63 -0.07
CA LYS A 163 -1.56 -12.98 -0.55
C LYS A 163 -2.72 -13.88 -0.15
N ALA A 164 -3.59 -13.40 0.73
CA ALA A 164 -4.79 -14.12 1.15
C ALA A 164 -6.02 -13.49 0.49
N ILE A 165 -6.89 -14.33 -0.07
CA ILE A 165 -8.18 -13.93 -0.64
C ILE A 165 -9.28 -14.62 0.17
N LEU A 166 -10.07 -13.81 0.87
CA LEU A 166 -11.18 -14.25 1.71
C LEU A 166 -12.42 -14.61 0.88
N GLU A 167 -13.41 -15.25 1.51
CA GLU A 167 -14.66 -15.69 0.85
C GLU A 167 -15.45 -14.51 0.26
N ASP A 168 -15.37 -13.32 0.85
CA ASP A 168 -15.99 -12.07 0.38
C ASP A 168 -15.16 -11.34 -0.70
N ALA A 169 -14.14 -12.00 -1.26
CA ALA A 169 -13.15 -11.47 -2.20
C ALA A 169 -12.23 -10.36 -1.64
N THR A 170 -12.29 -10.06 -0.34
CA THR A 170 -11.30 -9.20 0.31
C THR A 170 -9.91 -9.79 0.13
N THR A 171 -8.98 -9.00 -0.41
CA THR A 171 -7.60 -9.43 -0.65
C THR A 171 -6.64 -8.68 0.28
N VAL A 172 -5.90 -9.42 1.09
CA VAL A 172 -4.93 -8.88 2.05
C VAL A 172 -3.56 -9.54 1.92
N VAL A 173 -2.53 -8.87 2.41
CA VAL A 173 -1.22 -9.47 2.63
C VAL A 173 -1.11 -9.91 4.08
N VAL A 174 -0.87 -11.20 4.28
CA VAL A 174 -0.56 -11.77 5.59
C VAL A 174 0.93 -12.03 5.67
N LYS A 175 1.61 -11.35 6.59
CA LYS A 175 3.01 -11.58 6.87
C LYS A 175 3.17 -12.40 8.13
N ARG A 176 3.66 -13.64 7.97
CA ARG A 176 3.98 -14.54 9.07
C ARG A 176 5.41 -14.30 9.52
N LEU A 177 5.56 -13.67 10.68
CA LEU A 177 6.85 -13.29 11.24
C LEU A 177 7.55 -14.51 11.85
N LYS A 178 8.86 -14.60 11.64
CA LYS A 178 9.72 -15.63 12.26
C LYS A 178 10.72 -14.98 13.18
N GLU A 179 11.19 -15.74 14.18
CA GLU A 179 12.29 -15.34 15.07
C GLU A 179 11.98 -14.05 15.86
N VAL A 180 10.71 -13.77 16.15
CA VAL A 180 10.30 -12.67 17.05
C VAL A 180 10.80 -12.98 18.45
N GLY A 181 11.70 -12.13 18.97
CA GLY A 181 12.32 -12.29 20.30
C GLY A 181 11.62 -11.49 21.40
N ALA A 182 10.79 -10.53 21.02
CA ALA A 182 10.00 -9.72 21.94
C ALA A 182 8.89 -10.54 22.63
N GLY A 183 8.63 -10.24 23.90
CA GLY A 183 7.46 -10.73 24.61
C GLY A 183 6.17 -10.08 24.08
N LYS A 184 5.01 -10.63 24.45
CA LYS A 184 3.69 -10.14 24.01
C LYS A 184 3.55 -8.62 24.21
N ARG A 185 3.84 -8.13 25.42
CA ARG A 185 3.71 -6.72 25.77
C ARG A 185 4.56 -5.80 24.88
N ASP A 186 5.83 -6.14 24.67
CA ASP A 186 6.75 -5.34 23.88
C ASP A 186 6.37 -5.37 22.38
N PHE A 187 5.88 -6.52 21.90
CA PHE A 187 5.37 -6.66 20.55
C PHE A 187 4.12 -5.81 20.33
N GLU A 188 3.13 -5.89 21.23
CA GLU A 188 1.90 -5.09 21.17
C GLU A 188 2.21 -3.60 21.22
N GLN A 189 3.06 -3.15 22.15
CA GLN A 189 3.49 -1.75 22.22
C GLN A 189 4.16 -1.28 20.92
N GLN A 190 4.99 -2.13 20.29
CA GLN A 190 5.59 -1.80 19.01
C GLN A 190 4.54 -1.70 17.89
N MET A 191 3.59 -2.65 17.85
CA MET A 191 2.51 -2.63 16.85
C MET A 191 1.58 -1.43 17.04
N ASP A 192 1.32 -0.99 18.27
CA ASP A 192 0.55 0.22 18.58
C ASP A 192 1.19 1.47 17.97
N ILE A 193 2.51 1.60 18.09
CA ILE A 193 3.26 2.71 17.45
C ILE A 193 3.15 2.60 15.93
N VAL A 194 3.39 1.40 15.36
CA VAL A 194 3.36 1.18 13.90
C VAL A 194 1.98 1.45 13.31
N GLY A 195 0.92 0.92 13.92
CA GLY A 195 -0.46 1.12 13.47
C GLY A 195 -0.98 2.55 13.70
N GLY A 196 -0.33 3.33 14.55
CA GLY A 196 -0.59 4.76 14.71
C GLY A 196 -0.01 5.65 13.61
N ILE A 197 0.92 5.15 12.78
CA ILE A 197 1.53 5.92 11.68
C ILE A 197 0.59 5.91 10.47
N ARG A 198 0.03 7.07 10.15
CA ARG A 198 -0.84 7.27 8.97
C ARG A 198 -0.23 8.29 8.02
N HIS A 199 0.08 7.85 6.81
CA HIS A 199 0.68 8.70 5.78
C HIS A 199 0.50 8.05 4.40
N GLU A 200 0.27 8.85 3.35
CA GLU A 200 0.04 8.33 1.97
C GLU A 200 1.22 7.49 1.44
N ASN A 201 2.42 7.77 1.93
CA ASN A 201 3.64 7.06 1.58
C ASN A 201 4.10 6.01 2.62
N VAL A 202 3.23 5.58 3.54
CA VAL A 202 3.50 4.48 4.47
C VAL A 202 2.36 3.47 4.35
N VAL A 203 2.68 2.20 4.12
CA VAL A 203 1.69 1.12 4.07
C VAL A 203 1.10 0.93 5.45
N GLU A 204 -0.21 1.12 5.56
CA GLU A 204 -0.92 0.99 6.82
C GLU A 204 -0.94 -0.46 7.32
N LEU A 205 -0.62 -0.63 8.61
CA LEU A 205 -0.85 -1.89 9.31
C LEU A 205 -2.34 -1.97 9.65
N LYS A 206 -3.05 -2.92 9.04
CA LYS A 206 -4.50 -3.09 9.26
C LYS A 206 -4.80 -3.91 10.50
N ALA A 207 -4.01 -4.96 10.72
CA ALA A 207 -4.14 -5.80 11.90
C ALA A 207 -2.83 -6.54 12.26
N TYR A 208 -2.77 -7.03 13.49
CA TYR A 208 -1.76 -8.00 13.90
C TYR A 208 -2.37 -9.13 14.74
N TYR A 209 -1.66 -10.24 14.78
CA TYR A 209 -1.97 -11.37 15.64
C TYR A 209 -0.74 -11.75 16.43
N PHE A 210 -0.92 -12.05 17.72
CA PHE A 210 0.15 -12.55 18.58
C PHE A 210 -0.31 -13.75 19.39
N SER A 211 0.44 -14.84 19.27
CA SER A 211 0.35 -16.02 20.13
C SER A 211 1.76 -16.53 20.44
N LYS A 212 1.88 -17.58 21.25
CA LYS A 212 3.19 -18.19 21.54
C LYS A 212 3.87 -18.73 20.29
N ASP A 213 3.12 -19.32 19.37
CA ASP A 213 3.66 -20.01 18.21
C ASP A 213 3.65 -19.14 16.94
N GLU A 214 2.68 -18.23 16.83
CA GLU A 214 2.42 -17.48 15.61
C GLU A 214 2.34 -15.97 15.84
N LYS A 215 2.93 -15.21 14.93
CA LYS A 215 2.85 -13.75 14.87
C LYS A 215 2.56 -13.34 13.44
N LEU A 216 1.42 -12.68 13.24
CA LEU A 216 0.97 -12.26 11.91
C LEU A 216 0.82 -10.74 11.88
N MET A 217 1.06 -10.18 10.70
CA MET A 217 0.66 -8.82 10.36
C MET A 217 -0.20 -8.86 9.11
N VAL A 218 -1.15 -7.95 9.03
CA VAL A 218 -2.09 -7.84 7.91
C VAL A 218 -2.05 -6.43 7.36
N CYS A 219 -1.84 -6.31 6.05
CA CYS A 219 -1.83 -5.05 5.29
C CYS A 219 -2.62 -5.20 3.99
N ASP A 220 -2.86 -4.08 3.30
CA ASP A 220 -3.47 -4.07 1.97
C ASP A 220 -2.57 -4.74 0.93
N TYR A 221 -3.19 -5.32 -0.10
CA TYR A 221 -2.48 -5.91 -1.23
C TYR A 221 -2.23 -4.90 -2.36
N TYR A 222 -0.97 -4.76 -2.77
CA TYR A 222 -0.55 -3.89 -3.87
C TYR A 222 -0.31 -4.70 -5.14
N ALA A 223 -1.27 -4.64 -6.07
CA ALA A 223 -1.29 -5.50 -7.26
C ALA A 223 -0.10 -5.32 -8.22
N ARG A 224 0.50 -4.12 -8.28
CA ARG A 224 1.69 -3.85 -9.11
C ARG A 224 2.98 -4.47 -8.56
N GLY A 225 2.93 -5.07 -7.37
CA GLY A 225 4.10 -5.62 -6.70
C GLY A 225 5.03 -4.55 -6.13
N SER A 226 6.18 -5.00 -5.61
CA SER A 226 7.20 -4.11 -5.04
C SER A 226 8.08 -3.49 -6.12
N VAL A 227 8.74 -2.38 -5.80
CA VAL A 227 9.72 -1.71 -6.67
C VAL A 227 10.83 -2.68 -7.09
N SER A 228 11.26 -3.58 -6.19
CA SER A 228 12.23 -4.64 -6.52
C SER A 228 11.73 -5.55 -7.65
N ALA A 229 10.47 -5.97 -7.60
CA ALA A 229 9.88 -6.78 -8.66
C ALA A 229 9.75 -5.97 -9.96
N MET A 230 9.36 -4.70 -9.88
CA MET A 230 9.25 -3.83 -11.06
C MET A 230 10.60 -3.56 -11.73
N LEU A 231 11.69 -3.48 -10.97
CA LEU A 231 13.06 -3.25 -11.48
C LEU A 231 13.75 -4.54 -11.96
N HIS A 232 13.60 -5.66 -11.24
CA HIS A 232 14.45 -6.84 -11.42
C HIS A 232 13.75 -8.11 -11.86
N ALA A 233 12.41 -8.13 -11.95
CA ALA A 233 11.71 -9.28 -12.51
C ALA A 233 12.22 -9.56 -13.93
N LYS A 234 12.27 -10.85 -14.31
CA LYS A 234 12.79 -11.30 -15.61
C LYS A 234 12.23 -10.40 -16.72
N ARG A 235 13.14 -9.79 -17.49
CA ARG A 235 12.83 -8.88 -18.60
C ARG A 235 12.10 -9.66 -19.71
N GLY A 236 10.80 -9.88 -19.55
CA GLY A 236 9.91 -10.44 -20.56
C GLY A 236 9.24 -9.33 -21.38
N HIS A 237 8.63 -9.70 -22.50
CA HIS A 237 7.98 -8.78 -23.44
C HIS A 237 6.81 -7.97 -22.85
N GLU A 238 6.28 -8.36 -21.68
CA GLU A 238 5.17 -7.67 -21.00
C GLU A 238 5.61 -6.73 -19.86
N ARG A 239 6.91 -6.66 -19.53
CA ARG A 239 7.39 -5.76 -18.47
C ARG A 239 7.42 -4.33 -19.00
N VAL A 240 6.62 -3.45 -18.40
CA VAL A 240 6.71 -1.99 -18.61
C VAL A 240 7.89 -1.45 -17.79
N PRO A 241 8.96 -0.93 -18.42
CA PRO A 241 10.07 -0.29 -17.74
C PRO A 241 9.60 0.88 -16.87
N LEU A 242 10.26 1.11 -15.74
CA LEU A 242 10.05 2.33 -14.96
C LEU A 242 10.75 3.50 -15.65
N ASP A 243 9.96 4.47 -16.10
CA ASP A 243 10.45 5.73 -16.64
C ASP A 243 11.02 6.65 -15.54
N TRP A 244 11.65 7.74 -15.96
CA TRP A 244 12.28 8.69 -15.05
C TRP A 244 11.29 9.28 -14.03
N GLU A 245 10.12 9.72 -14.51
CA GLU A 245 9.09 10.33 -13.65
C GLU A 245 8.61 9.35 -12.58
N THR A 246 8.32 8.09 -12.95
CA THR A 246 7.90 7.08 -11.97
C THR A 246 9.02 6.79 -10.97
N ARG A 247 10.29 6.75 -11.40
CA ARG A 247 11.43 6.55 -10.47
C ARG A 247 11.57 7.72 -9.49
N MET A 248 11.37 8.95 -9.94
CA MET A 248 11.34 10.13 -9.07
C MET A 248 10.15 10.13 -8.11
N GLN A 249 8.95 9.75 -8.56
CA GLN A 249 7.77 9.60 -7.69
C GLN A 249 7.96 8.51 -6.62
N ILE A 250 8.61 7.40 -6.98
CA ILE A 250 9.01 6.37 -6.02
C ILE A 250 9.97 6.95 -4.99
N ALA A 251 11.03 7.63 -5.43
CA ALA A 251 12.06 8.19 -4.56
C ALA A 251 11.49 9.23 -3.59
N ILE A 252 10.76 10.22 -4.10
CA ILE A 252 10.14 11.29 -3.29
C ILE A 252 9.15 10.69 -2.30
N GLY A 253 8.23 9.84 -2.78
CA GLY A 253 7.23 9.21 -1.92
C GLY A 253 7.86 8.41 -0.79
N ALA A 254 8.80 7.52 -1.13
CA ALA A 254 9.50 6.73 -0.12
C ALA A 254 10.27 7.62 0.87
N ALA A 255 10.95 8.67 0.42
CA ALA A 255 11.63 9.62 1.30
C ALA A 255 10.66 10.30 2.28
N CYS A 256 9.50 10.76 1.79
CA CYS A 256 8.45 11.34 2.63
C CYS A 256 7.93 10.34 3.67
N GLY A 257 7.68 9.09 3.25
CA GLY A 257 7.26 8.01 4.15
C GLY A 257 8.28 7.73 5.26
N ILE A 258 9.57 7.65 4.92
CA ILE A 258 10.64 7.42 5.90
C ILE A 258 10.79 8.62 6.83
N SER A 259 10.72 9.85 6.31
CA SER A 259 10.75 11.07 7.13
C SER A 259 9.59 11.10 8.14
N CYS A 260 8.38 10.74 7.71
CA CYS A 260 7.22 10.60 8.60
C CYS A 260 7.47 9.56 9.70
N ILE A 261 8.02 8.39 9.34
CA ILE A 261 8.40 7.35 10.30
C ILE A 261 9.43 7.90 11.31
N HIS A 262 10.45 8.63 10.87
CA HIS A 262 11.48 9.19 11.76
C HIS A 262 10.91 10.19 12.77
N GLN A 263 9.85 10.90 12.42
CA GLN A 263 9.15 11.84 13.31
C GLN A 263 8.24 11.14 14.33
N ALA A 264 7.84 9.89 14.07
CA ALA A 264 7.01 9.11 14.99
C ALA A 264 7.69 8.84 16.33
N ASN A 265 6.89 8.54 17.35
CA ASN A 265 7.34 8.24 18.71
C ASN A 265 8.32 9.29 19.28
N GLY A 266 8.00 10.57 19.10
CA GLY A 266 8.83 11.68 19.59
C GLY A 266 10.15 11.86 18.83
N GLY A 267 10.17 11.57 17.52
CA GLY A 267 11.33 11.82 16.66
C GLY A 267 12.44 10.77 16.75
N LYS A 268 12.17 9.60 17.32
CA LYS A 268 13.19 8.55 17.60
C LYS A 268 12.91 7.24 16.89
N PHE A 269 11.81 7.13 16.17
CA PHE A 269 11.43 5.88 15.55
C PHE A 269 12.28 5.60 14.31
N VAL A 270 12.49 4.32 14.02
CA VAL A 270 13.41 3.82 13.00
C VAL A 270 12.66 2.75 12.20
N HIS A 271 12.80 2.78 10.87
CA HIS A 271 12.21 1.75 10.01
C HIS A 271 12.98 0.43 10.14
N GLY A 272 14.30 0.46 9.94
CA GLY A 272 15.24 -0.62 10.23
C GLY A 272 15.32 -1.74 9.19
N ASN A 273 14.56 -1.66 8.10
CA ASN A 273 14.56 -2.65 7.01
C ASN A 273 14.21 -2.01 5.65
N ILE A 274 14.78 -0.84 5.35
CA ILE A 274 14.57 -0.13 4.08
C ILE A 274 15.23 -0.91 2.94
N LYS A 275 14.46 -1.17 1.87
CA LYS A 275 14.89 -1.85 0.63
C LYS A 275 13.81 -1.76 -0.43
N SER A 276 14.15 -1.93 -1.70
CA SER A 276 13.19 -1.84 -2.82
C SER A 276 12.06 -2.89 -2.77
N SER A 277 12.28 -4.03 -2.09
CA SER A 277 11.23 -5.07 -1.90
C SER A 277 10.18 -4.70 -0.86
N ASN A 278 10.40 -3.62 -0.11
CA ASN A 278 9.50 -3.06 0.89
C ASN A 278 8.99 -1.67 0.48
N ILE A 279 9.12 -1.31 -0.80
CA ILE A 279 8.58 -0.08 -1.36
C ILE A 279 7.60 -0.50 -2.46
N PHE A 280 6.42 0.10 -2.46
CA PHE A 280 5.34 -0.16 -3.40
C PHE A 280 4.90 1.16 -4.05
N LEU A 281 4.06 1.10 -5.07
CA LEU A 281 3.41 2.28 -5.62
C LEU A 281 2.03 2.43 -5.01
N ASN A 282 1.76 3.59 -4.43
CA ASN A 282 0.42 3.95 -3.99
C ASN A 282 -0.50 4.05 -5.22
N PRO A 283 -1.59 3.27 -5.31
CA PRO A 283 -2.45 3.26 -6.48
C PRO A 283 -3.24 4.56 -6.69
N THR A 284 -3.45 5.33 -5.61
CA THR A 284 -4.19 6.60 -5.63
C THR A 284 -3.30 7.76 -6.06
N THR A 285 -2.08 7.85 -5.51
CA THR A 285 -1.20 9.00 -5.74
C THR A 285 -0.14 8.74 -6.80
N GLY A 286 0.23 7.48 -7.05
CA GLY A 286 1.34 7.10 -7.93
C GLY A 286 2.72 7.19 -7.26
N TYR A 287 2.82 7.65 -6.02
CA TYR A 287 4.10 7.79 -5.31
C TYR A 287 4.53 6.51 -4.59
N GLY A 288 5.82 6.41 -4.29
CA GLY A 288 6.36 5.33 -3.47
C GLY A 288 5.74 5.30 -2.07
N CYS A 289 5.41 4.11 -1.55
CA CYS A 289 5.01 3.91 -0.16
C CYS A 289 5.84 2.80 0.49
N VAL A 290 6.31 3.03 1.72
CA VAL A 290 7.18 2.11 2.46
C VAL A 290 6.37 1.16 3.35
N SER A 291 6.77 -0.11 3.42
CA SER A 291 6.11 -1.15 4.22
C SER A 291 7.07 -1.83 5.20
N ASP A 292 6.53 -2.66 6.10
CA ASP A 292 7.29 -3.42 7.11
C ASP A 292 8.01 -2.55 8.16
N VAL A 293 7.37 -1.46 8.55
CA VAL A 293 7.90 -0.47 9.47
C VAL A 293 8.20 -1.08 10.84
N GLY A 294 9.38 -0.76 11.40
CA GLY A 294 9.69 -0.92 12.83
C GLY A 294 9.84 -2.37 13.30
N LEU A 295 9.88 -3.35 12.39
CA LEU A 295 9.95 -4.76 12.77
C LEU A 295 11.29 -5.18 13.35
N SER A 296 12.38 -4.47 13.03
CA SER A 296 13.71 -4.78 13.55
C SER A 296 13.77 -4.78 15.09
N ALA A 297 12.99 -3.93 15.76
CA ALA A 297 13.00 -3.78 17.21
C ALA A 297 12.46 -5.02 17.97
N VAL A 298 11.58 -5.81 17.34
CA VAL A 298 10.92 -6.96 18.00
C VAL A 298 11.52 -8.31 17.60
N MET A 299 12.46 -8.34 16.65
CA MET A 299 13.13 -9.57 16.23
C MET A 299 14.16 -10.03 17.26
N SER A 300 14.46 -11.32 17.27
CA SER A 300 15.56 -11.90 18.05
C SER A 300 16.90 -11.36 17.57
N ALA A 301 17.88 -11.36 18.45
CA ALA A 301 19.27 -11.15 18.07
C ALA A 301 19.68 -12.25 17.10
N LEU A 302 19.77 -11.95 15.81
CA LEU A 302 20.33 -12.86 14.83
C LEU A 302 21.68 -12.31 14.39
N ALA A 303 22.69 -13.17 14.36
CA ALA A 303 23.79 -12.97 13.44
C ALA A 303 23.15 -12.94 12.02
N PRO A 304 23.25 -11.83 11.29
CA PRO A 304 22.46 -11.66 10.07
C PRO A 304 22.80 -12.75 9.05
N PRO A 305 21.82 -13.29 8.29
CA PRO A 305 22.12 -14.16 7.17
C PRO A 305 23.04 -13.43 6.18
N ILE A 306 24.14 -14.09 5.79
CA ILE A 306 25.23 -13.55 4.97
C ILE A 306 24.76 -13.06 3.58
N SER A 307 23.58 -13.46 3.10
CA SER A 307 23.36 -13.58 1.65
C SER A 307 22.45 -12.54 0.96
N ARG A 308 21.54 -11.81 1.63
CA ARG A 308 20.61 -10.88 0.91
C ARG A 308 20.38 -9.50 1.50
N ALA A 309 20.34 -9.35 2.83
CA ALA A 309 20.25 -8.04 3.47
C ALA A 309 21.60 -7.28 3.49
N ALA A 310 22.70 -7.92 3.07
CA ALA A 310 24.02 -7.31 3.06
C ALA A 310 24.14 -6.11 2.09
N GLY A 311 23.27 -6.01 1.08
CA GLY A 311 23.35 -4.95 0.06
C GLY A 311 22.89 -3.58 0.56
N TYR A 312 21.86 -3.53 1.42
CA TYR A 312 21.29 -2.28 1.94
C TYR A 312 21.86 -1.88 3.30
N ARG A 313 22.62 -2.78 3.95
CA ARG A 313 23.04 -2.61 5.34
C ARG A 313 24.12 -1.53 5.45
N ALA A 314 23.88 -0.56 6.31
CA ALA A 314 24.88 0.42 6.68
C ALA A 314 26.09 -0.24 7.38
N PRO A 315 27.33 0.19 7.09
CA PRO A 315 28.55 -0.49 7.55
C PRO A 315 28.70 -0.55 9.08
N GLU A 316 28.10 0.39 9.81
CA GLU A 316 28.11 0.43 11.27
C GLU A 316 27.10 -0.52 11.94
N VAL A 317 26.10 -1.01 11.19
CA VAL A 317 25.04 -1.87 11.74
C VAL A 317 25.50 -3.32 11.75
N THR A 318 25.91 -3.80 12.91
CA THR A 318 26.36 -5.20 13.12
C THR A 318 25.25 -6.12 13.64
N ASP A 319 24.23 -5.56 14.28
CA ASP A 319 23.01 -6.23 14.74
C ASP A 319 21.81 -5.47 14.17
N THR A 320 20.88 -6.16 13.50
CA THR A 320 19.71 -5.54 12.88
C THR A 320 18.82 -4.80 13.88
N ARG A 321 18.84 -5.17 15.16
CA ARG A 321 18.08 -4.49 16.23
C ARG A 321 18.69 -3.14 16.61
N LYS A 322 19.94 -2.88 16.23
CA LYS A 322 20.65 -1.62 16.46
C LYS A 322 20.55 -0.67 15.26
N ALA A 323 19.53 -0.85 14.42
CA ALA A 323 19.25 0.11 13.36
C ALA A 323 19.00 1.50 13.94
N THR A 324 19.48 2.52 13.24
CA THR A 324 19.33 3.94 13.55
C THR A 324 18.69 4.69 12.38
N GLN A 325 18.22 5.91 12.61
CA GLN A 325 17.73 6.76 11.51
C GLN A 325 18.82 7.00 10.45
N ALA A 326 20.08 7.19 10.85
CA ALA A 326 21.20 7.31 9.92
C ALA A 326 21.44 6.02 9.11
N SER A 327 21.16 4.84 9.68
CA SER A 327 21.23 3.59 8.92
C SER A 327 20.07 3.43 7.92
N ASP A 328 18.87 3.95 8.22
CA ASP A 328 17.78 4.02 7.26
C ASP A 328 18.14 4.92 6.08
N VAL A 329 18.78 6.07 6.35
CA VAL A 329 19.28 6.99 5.31
C VAL A 329 20.26 6.26 4.39
N TYR A 330 21.21 5.50 4.93
CA TYR A 330 22.12 4.69 4.12
C TYR A 330 21.37 3.69 3.25
N SER A 331 20.46 2.91 3.85
CA SER A 331 19.66 1.92 3.11
C SER A 331 18.80 2.56 2.03
N PHE A 332 18.28 3.77 2.27
CA PHE A 332 17.55 4.55 1.27
C PHE A 332 18.46 5.06 0.15
N GLY A 333 19.68 5.50 0.46
CA GLY A 333 20.70 5.81 -0.55
C GLY A 333 20.97 4.65 -1.50
N VAL A 334 21.02 3.41 -0.98
CA VAL A 334 21.13 2.21 -1.82
C VAL A 334 19.90 2.02 -2.72
N VAL A 335 18.69 2.32 -2.25
CA VAL A 335 17.47 2.31 -3.08
C VAL A 335 17.55 3.36 -4.20
N LEU A 336 18.06 4.56 -3.93
CA LEU A 336 18.26 5.59 -4.96
C LEU A 336 19.25 5.11 -6.02
N LEU A 337 20.36 4.47 -5.63
CA LEU A 337 21.31 3.87 -6.58
C LEU A 337 20.66 2.75 -7.39
N GLU A 338 19.83 1.92 -6.77
CA GLU A 338 19.09 0.86 -7.46
C GLU A 338 18.11 1.42 -8.50
N LEU A 339 17.43 2.54 -8.18
CA LEU A 339 16.57 3.27 -9.11
C LEU A 339 17.38 3.90 -10.25
N LEU A 340 18.56 4.48 -10.01
CA LEU A 340 19.35 5.10 -11.06
C LEU A 340 20.02 4.08 -11.99
N THR A 341 20.48 2.96 -11.44
CA THR A 341 21.32 2.00 -12.16
C THR A 341 20.53 0.83 -12.76
N GLY A 342 19.31 0.58 -12.25
CA GLY A 342 18.53 -0.61 -12.59
C GLY A 342 19.18 -1.93 -12.14
N LYS A 343 20.21 -1.88 -11.29
CA LYS A 343 20.99 -3.05 -10.82
C LYS A 343 20.62 -3.42 -9.39
N SER A 344 20.57 -4.72 -9.10
CA SER A 344 20.39 -5.23 -7.73
C SER A 344 21.56 -4.78 -6.83
N PRO A 345 21.30 -4.45 -5.54
CA PRO A 345 22.33 -4.03 -4.57
C PRO A 345 23.50 -5.00 -4.41
N ILE A 346 23.22 -6.29 -4.65
CA ILE A 346 24.20 -7.36 -4.77
C ILE A 346 23.95 -8.02 -6.12
N HIS A 347 24.97 -8.05 -6.98
CA HIS A 347 24.93 -8.78 -8.23
C HIS A 347 26.22 -9.58 -8.44
N THR A 348 26.11 -10.71 -9.12
CA THR A 348 27.24 -11.54 -9.53
C THR A 348 27.57 -11.28 -10.99
N THR A 349 28.84 -11.07 -11.29
CA THR A 349 29.34 -11.10 -12.68
C THR A 349 29.59 -12.54 -13.11
N GLY A 350 29.83 -12.77 -14.41
CA GLY A 350 30.02 -14.10 -15.01
C GLY A 350 31.19 -14.94 -14.47
N GLY A 351 31.85 -14.53 -13.39
CA GLY A 351 32.91 -15.25 -12.68
C GLY A 351 32.65 -15.46 -11.19
N ASP A 352 31.39 -15.44 -10.73
CA ASP A 352 30.98 -15.62 -9.32
C ASP A 352 31.48 -14.55 -8.33
N GLU A 353 32.06 -13.44 -8.81
CA GLU A 353 32.45 -12.33 -7.95
C GLU A 353 31.20 -11.54 -7.50
N ILE A 354 31.04 -11.41 -6.18
CA ILE A 354 29.96 -10.62 -5.58
C ILE A 354 30.35 -9.16 -5.60
N ILE A 355 29.64 -8.37 -6.42
CA ILE A 355 29.83 -6.93 -6.50
C ILE A 355 28.73 -6.22 -5.68
N HIS A 356 29.17 -5.41 -4.73
CA HIS A 356 28.29 -4.52 -3.96
C HIS A 356 28.05 -3.23 -4.74
N LEU A 357 26.78 -2.88 -4.97
CA LEU A 357 26.38 -1.73 -5.79
C LEU A 357 27.05 -0.43 -5.35
N VAL A 358 27.04 -0.12 -4.06
CA VAL A 358 27.69 1.08 -3.50
C VAL A 358 29.18 1.14 -3.84
N ARG A 359 29.89 0.00 -3.74
CA ARG A 359 31.32 -0.07 -4.03
C ARG A 359 31.60 0.12 -5.53
N TRP A 360 30.75 -0.45 -6.39
CA TRP A 360 30.85 -0.30 -7.83
C TRP A 360 30.58 1.14 -8.29
N VAL A 361 29.52 1.78 -7.79
CA VAL A 361 29.24 3.19 -8.12
C VAL A 361 30.40 4.08 -7.67
N HIS A 362 30.97 3.85 -6.48
CA HIS A 362 32.14 4.59 -6.02
C HIS A 362 33.39 4.43 -6.89
N SER A 363 33.60 3.28 -7.54
CA SER A 363 34.74 3.10 -8.43
C SER A 363 34.53 3.84 -9.76
N VAL A 364 33.33 3.75 -10.34
CA VAL A 364 33.01 4.40 -11.61
C VAL A 364 33.09 5.92 -11.50
N VAL A 365 32.45 6.51 -10.48
CA VAL A 365 32.42 7.98 -10.29
C VAL A 365 33.82 8.59 -10.06
N ARG A 366 34.78 7.80 -9.55
CA ARG A 366 36.16 8.27 -9.35
C ARG A 366 36.98 8.35 -10.63
N GLU A 367 36.65 7.52 -11.62
CA GLU A 367 37.46 7.35 -12.83
C GLU A 367 37.05 8.32 -13.94
N GLU A 368 35.78 8.75 -13.98
CA GLU A 368 35.21 9.92 -14.68
C GLU A 368 33.69 9.87 -14.41
N TRP A 369 32.94 10.98 -14.32
CA TRP A 369 31.48 10.91 -14.16
C TRP A 369 30.84 10.36 -15.45
N THR A 370 30.81 9.04 -15.61
CA THR A 370 30.35 8.40 -16.84
C THR A 370 28.86 8.07 -16.78
N ALA A 371 28.16 8.29 -17.90
CA ALA A 371 26.76 7.88 -18.10
C ALA A 371 26.55 6.36 -17.94
N GLU A 372 27.63 5.58 -17.84
CA GLU A 372 27.63 4.13 -17.64
C GLU A 372 27.03 3.69 -16.30
N VAL A 373 26.94 4.61 -15.33
CA VAL A 373 26.25 4.34 -14.06
C VAL A 373 24.77 4.11 -14.30
N PHE A 374 24.16 4.88 -15.19
CA PHE A 374 22.72 4.94 -15.35
C PHE A 374 22.16 3.75 -16.10
N ASP A 375 20.93 3.40 -15.75
CA ASP A 375 20.17 2.38 -16.45
C ASP A 375 19.97 2.78 -17.91
N VAL A 376 20.30 1.89 -18.84
CA VAL A 376 20.05 2.09 -20.28
C VAL A 376 18.57 2.38 -20.56
N GLU A 377 17.67 1.89 -19.71
CA GLU A 377 16.25 2.20 -19.78
C GLU A 377 15.94 3.69 -19.51
N LEU A 378 16.81 4.44 -18.82
CA LEU A 378 16.68 5.88 -18.60
C LEU A 378 17.34 6.71 -19.70
N LEU A 379 18.43 6.22 -20.30
CA LEU A 379 19.16 6.91 -21.36
C LEU A 379 18.34 7.17 -22.64
N ARG A 380 17.14 6.59 -22.75
CA ARG A 380 16.20 6.84 -23.85
C ARG A 380 15.42 8.16 -23.71
N TYR A 381 15.41 8.76 -22.52
CA TYR A 381 14.68 10.00 -22.24
C TYR A 381 15.64 11.19 -22.41
N PRO A 382 15.32 12.17 -23.26
CA PRO A 382 16.18 13.35 -23.43
C PRO A 382 16.09 14.28 -22.22
N ASN A 383 17.15 15.06 -21.99
CA ASN A 383 17.21 16.18 -21.03
C ASN A 383 17.08 15.82 -19.54
N ILE A 384 17.23 14.54 -19.15
CA ILE A 384 17.17 14.12 -17.74
C ILE A 384 18.55 13.86 -17.11
N GLU A 385 19.64 14.09 -17.85
CA GLU A 385 21.00 13.77 -17.40
C GLU A 385 21.43 14.55 -16.16
N GLU A 386 21.16 15.86 -16.14
CA GLU A 386 21.48 16.72 -15.00
C GLU A 386 20.74 16.26 -13.74
N GLU A 387 19.46 15.94 -13.87
CA GLU A 387 18.61 15.49 -12.78
C GLU A 387 19.03 14.10 -12.25
N MET A 388 19.44 13.19 -13.15
CA MET A 388 20.02 11.90 -12.77
C MET A 388 21.33 12.08 -12.00
N VAL A 389 22.18 13.03 -12.40
CA VAL A 389 23.42 13.37 -11.70
C VAL A 389 23.14 13.97 -10.32
N GLU A 390 22.15 14.87 -10.20
CA GLU A 390 21.74 15.43 -8.91
C GLU A 390 21.20 14.32 -7.98
N MET A 391 20.32 13.45 -8.46
CA MET A 391 19.82 12.30 -7.69
C MET A 391 20.96 11.35 -7.29
N LEU A 392 21.95 11.15 -8.16
CA LEU A 392 23.15 10.36 -7.85
C LEU A 392 23.95 11.01 -6.71
N GLN A 393 24.16 12.32 -6.74
CA GLN A 393 24.85 13.04 -5.65
C GLN A 393 24.11 12.90 -4.31
N ILE A 394 22.78 12.98 -4.32
CA ILE A 394 21.94 12.72 -3.13
C ILE A 394 22.12 11.29 -2.65
N ALA A 395 22.09 10.31 -3.56
CA ALA A 395 22.31 8.90 -3.20
C ALA A 395 23.71 8.69 -2.58
N MET A 396 24.73 9.32 -3.15
CA MET A 396 26.12 9.22 -2.67
C MET A 396 26.31 9.87 -1.29
N SER A 397 25.62 10.97 -0.99
CA SER A 397 25.66 11.59 0.36
C SER A 397 24.95 10.72 1.41
N CYS A 398 23.91 9.98 1.01
CA CYS A 398 23.21 9.05 1.89
C CYS A 398 24.05 7.82 2.26
N VAL A 399 24.85 7.28 1.32
CA VAL A 399 25.66 6.06 1.54
C VAL A 399 27.06 6.30 2.11
N VAL A 400 27.31 7.49 2.67
CA VAL A 400 28.59 7.81 3.34
C VAL A 400 28.83 6.85 4.51
N ARG A 401 30.09 6.40 4.69
CA ARG A 401 30.44 5.44 5.75
C ARG A 401 30.22 5.98 7.16
N VAL A 402 30.49 7.25 7.40
CA VAL A 402 30.33 7.91 8.70
C VAL A 402 28.85 8.32 8.88
N PRO A 403 28.12 7.78 9.88
CA PRO A 403 26.69 8.05 10.04
C PRO A 403 26.34 9.53 10.20
N ASP A 404 27.15 10.27 10.96
CA ASP A 404 26.90 11.69 11.28
C ASP A 404 27.10 12.63 10.08
N GLN A 405 27.69 12.15 8.99
CA GLN A 405 27.88 12.91 7.75
C GLN A 405 26.73 12.72 6.76
N ARG A 406 25.79 11.82 7.06
CA ARG A 406 24.63 11.57 6.21
C ARG A 406 23.58 12.66 6.46
N PRO A 407 22.85 13.11 5.42
CA PRO A 407 21.74 14.04 5.60
C PRO A 407 20.61 13.39 6.40
N LYS A 408 19.76 14.22 7.01
CA LYS A 408 18.50 13.71 7.60
C LYS A 408 17.47 13.46 6.52
N MET A 409 16.49 12.59 6.77
CA MET A 409 15.49 12.24 5.76
C MET A 409 14.62 13.42 5.32
N ASP A 410 14.34 14.38 6.20
CA ASP A 410 13.62 15.61 5.83
C ASP A 410 14.44 16.53 4.91
N GLU A 411 15.77 16.51 5.03
CA GLU A 411 16.68 17.18 4.08
C GLU A 411 16.71 16.44 2.74
N VAL A 412 16.76 15.10 2.76
CA VAL A 412 16.72 14.27 1.54
C VAL A 412 15.43 14.49 0.76
N VAL A 413 14.27 14.61 1.44
CA VAL A 413 13.00 14.97 0.79
C VAL A 413 13.11 16.28 0.01
N LYS A 414 13.59 17.35 0.67
CA LYS A 414 13.74 18.68 0.03
C LYS A 414 14.68 18.65 -1.16
N LEU A 415 15.78 17.88 -1.06
CA LEU A 415 16.74 17.72 -2.15
C LEU A 415 16.07 17.03 -3.35
N LEU A 416 15.34 15.92 -3.14
CA LEU A 416 14.66 15.19 -4.21
C LEU A 416 13.51 15.99 -4.84
N GLU A 417 12.75 16.74 -4.05
CA GLU A 417 11.72 17.66 -4.57
C GLU A 417 12.34 18.79 -5.40
N GLY A 418 13.51 19.28 -5.00
CA GLY A 418 14.28 20.29 -5.75
C GLY A 418 14.70 19.79 -7.14
N VAL A 419 15.15 18.53 -7.25
CA VAL A 419 15.48 17.91 -8.55
C VAL A 419 14.25 17.94 -9.48
N ARG A 420 13.08 17.53 -8.97
CA ARG A 420 11.87 17.45 -9.79
C ARG A 420 11.30 18.82 -10.18
N ALA A 421 11.37 19.81 -9.30
CA ALA A 421 10.90 21.17 -9.59
C ALA A 421 11.64 21.79 -10.78
N ARG A 422 12.96 21.55 -10.87
CA ARG A 422 13.80 22.03 -11.98
C ARG A 422 13.45 21.37 -13.32
N ASP A 423 13.11 20.07 -13.33
CA ASP A 423 12.59 19.40 -14.54
C ASP A 423 11.33 20.11 -15.07
N THR A 424 10.38 20.42 -14.17
CA THR A 424 9.15 21.13 -14.57
C THR A 424 9.42 22.54 -15.12
N GLU A 425 10.40 23.26 -14.60
CA GLU A 425 10.80 24.58 -15.10
C GLU A 425 11.53 24.50 -16.46
N ASN A 426 12.41 23.51 -16.64
CA ASN A 426 13.11 23.27 -17.90
C ASN A 426 12.17 22.81 -19.03
N ARG A 427 11.13 22.03 -18.71
CA ARG A 427 10.06 21.69 -19.66
C ARG A 427 9.12 22.85 -19.96
N GLY A 428 8.89 23.73 -18.98
CA GLY A 428 8.08 24.94 -19.15
C GLY A 428 8.74 26.00 -20.04
N SER A 429 10.06 26.13 -19.98
CA SER A 429 10.82 27.12 -20.75
C SER A 429 11.04 26.75 -22.23
N THR A 430 10.91 25.46 -22.57
CA THR A 430 10.97 24.98 -23.96
C THR A 430 9.62 25.07 -24.71
N GLY A 431 8.57 25.53 -24.03
CA GLY A 431 7.20 25.64 -24.53
C GLY A 431 6.74 27.05 -24.92
N THR A 432 7.57 27.90 -25.53
CA THR A 432 7.08 29.08 -26.28
C THR A 432 8.14 29.60 -27.25
N SER A 433 8.22 29.00 -28.43
CA SER A 433 8.89 29.59 -29.58
C SER A 433 8.16 29.16 -30.84
N THR A 434 7.01 29.78 -31.09
CA THR A 434 6.38 29.78 -32.42
C THR A 434 7.38 30.42 -33.40
N PRO A 435 7.80 29.75 -34.48
CA PRO A 435 8.61 30.40 -35.50
C PRO A 435 7.72 31.40 -36.25
N GLN A 436 8.00 32.69 -36.14
CA GLN A 436 7.49 33.69 -37.07
C GLN A 436 8.03 33.36 -38.46
N MET A 437 7.17 32.84 -39.34
CA MET A 437 7.46 32.76 -40.77
C MET A 437 7.58 34.19 -41.32
N ALA A 438 8.80 34.61 -41.62
CA ALA A 438 9.05 35.77 -42.45
C ALA A 438 8.53 35.49 -43.87
N SER A 439 7.49 36.22 -44.27
CA SER A 439 6.95 36.19 -45.62
C SER A 439 7.92 36.86 -46.61
N THR A 440 8.58 36.07 -47.45
CA THR A 440 9.27 36.56 -48.65
C THR A 440 8.25 36.90 -49.75
N PRO A 441 8.32 38.09 -50.38
CA PRO A 441 7.43 38.44 -51.48
C PRO A 441 7.80 37.72 -52.77
N VAL A 442 6.80 37.16 -53.44
CA VAL A 442 6.89 36.45 -54.72
C VAL A 442 7.18 37.44 -55.85
N ALA A 443 8.25 37.21 -56.61
CA ALA A 443 8.58 37.96 -57.82
C ALA A 443 7.70 37.54 -59.01
N ALA A 444 7.19 38.52 -59.75
CA ALA A 444 6.38 38.32 -60.95
C ALA A 444 7.25 37.88 -62.16
N PRO A 445 6.73 37.02 -63.07
CA PRO A 445 7.46 36.60 -64.26
C PRO A 445 7.51 37.71 -65.32
N PRO A 446 8.56 37.75 -66.16
CA PRO A 446 8.72 38.78 -67.19
C PRO A 446 7.75 38.61 -68.36
N PRO A 447 7.44 39.69 -69.13
CA PRO A 447 6.53 39.63 -70.25
C PRO A 447 7.15 38.97 -71.48
N LEU A 448 6.34 38.25 -72.23
CA LEU A 448 6.61 37.83 -73.61
C LEU A 448 6.47 39.06 -74.53
N GLU A 449 7.53 39.40 -75.26
CA GLU A 449 7.44 40.25 -76.45
C GLU A 449 7.73 39.41 -77.70
N SER A 450 6.73 39.43 -78.59
CA SER A 450 6.66 39.19 -80.04
C SER A 450 7.58 38.16 -80.70
#